data_AF-A0A4U6QK06-F1
#
_entry.id   AF-A0A4U6QK06-F1
#
_cell.length_a   1.000
_cell.length_b   1.000
_cell.length_c   1.000
_cell.angle_alpha   90.00
_cell.angle_beta   90.00
_cell.angle_gamma   90.00
#
_symmetry.space_group_name_H-M   'P 1'
#
loop_
_entity.id
_entity.type
_entity.pdbx_description
1 polymer ?
#
loop_
_entity_poly.entity_id
_entity_poly.type
_entity_poly.pdbx_seq_one_letter_code
_entity_poly.pdbx_strand_id
1 'polypeptide(L)'
;MVGAGSDNGFRRHVGAGHSMEPSGMGYWPARSLPSVGRPRPERAAGTAVEQDGPMASNAVTPDIPTLIDAVDDASTRLVTAVEDTIDTGGVTVFAAPSLIDGWTLGHVVSHLSRNADALRNVLDGAEHGEQRPLYTSREERDAEIEAGARLDTESIARDFEQTTRFFTEKILAVPDDVWAAPIDLRGPTTADTLLWARLAELEFHHHDLGVDDGLARLDQRQLALLFAALQRTYLRTRWSDGSGPGFVLAPDDMPPITVGGGGPTISGAPAAVALWLGGRSDGSDLQSDGDLPELPAW
;
A
#
# COMPACT_ATOMS: atom_id res chain seq x y z
N MET A 1 -83.88 -6.35 -22.36
CA MET A 1 -82.97 -5.59 -21.46
C MET A 1 -81.76 -5.21 -22.30
N VAL A 2 -81.82 -4.14 -23.11
CA VAL A 2 -81.47 -2.74 -22.77
C VAL A 2 -80.12 -2.68 -22.06
N GLY A 3 -79.04 -2.05 -22.53
CA GLY A 3 -78.78 -1.22 -23.71
C GLY A 3 -77.45 -0.45 -23.51
N ALA A 4 -76.92 0.10 -24.60
CA ALA A 4 -75.98 1.24 -24.72
C ALA A 4 -74.57 1.09 -24.07
N GLY A 5 -73.47 1.63 -24.62
CA GLY A 5 -73.31 2.61 -25.68
C GLY A 5 -72.26 3.66 -25.24
N SER A 6 -71.20 3.79 -26.05
CA SER A 6 -70.43 5.01 -26.39
C SER A 6 -69.83 5.92 -25.29
N ASP A 7 -68.49 5.95 -25.30
CA ASP A 7 -67.62 7.03 -25.83
C ASP A 7 -67.57 8.45 -25.21
N ASN A 8 -66.31 8.87 -25.00
CA ASN A 8 -65.68 10.21 -24.99
C ASN A 8 -66.05 11.32 -23.99
N GLY A 9 -65.02 11.89 -23.35
CA GLY A 9 -65.12 13.13 -22.58
C GLY A 9 -63.84 13.57 -21.83
N PHE A 10 -62.98 14.30 -22.54
CA PHE A 10 -61.74 14.96 -22.11
C PHE A 10 -61.96 16.07 -21.05
N ARG A 11 -61.14 16.14 -19.97
CA ARG A 11 -60.48 17.37 -19.44
C ARG A 11 -59.62 17.15 -18.17
N ARG A 12 -58.30 17.35 -18.36
CA ARG A 12 -57.24 17.98 -17.55
C ARG A 12 -57.44 18.22 -16.03
N HIS A 13 -56.46 17.77 -15.22
CA HIS A 13 -55.49 18.65 -14.53
C HIS A 13 -54.30 17.89 -13.92
N VAL A 14 -53.09 18.31 -14.33
CA VAL A 14 -51.78 18.39 -13.65
C VAL A 14 -51.53 17.60 -12.35
N GLY A 15 -50.49 16.77 -12.39
CA GLY A 15 -49.73 16.28 -11.24
C GLY A 15 -48.32 15.94 -11.69
N ALA A 16 -47.32 16.61 -11.11
CA ALA A 16 -45.93 16.68 -11.54
C ALA A 16 -45.25 15.32 -11.75
N GLY A 17 -44.49 15.21 -12.84
CA GLY A 17 -43.52 14.14 -13.04
C GLY A 17 -42.30 14.32 -12.14
N HIS A 18 -41.71 13.21 -11.72
CA HIS A 18 -40.31 13.11 -11.34
C HIS A 18 -39.76 11.86 -12.02
N SER A 19 -39.13 12.09 -13.17
CA SER A 19 -38.16 11.18 -13.76
C SER A 19 -36.95 11.15 -12.84
N MET A 20 -36.61 10.00 -12.27
CA MET A 20 -35.31 9.78 -11.65
C MET A 20 -34.31 9.59 -12.79
N GLU A 21 -33.56 10.64 -13.11
CA GLU A 21 -32.31 10.54 -13.83
C GLU A 21 -31.27 9.83 -12.94
N PRO A 22 -30.34 9.05 -13.52
CA PRO A 22 -29.23 8.49 -12.77
C PRO A 22 -28.25 9.62 -12.40
N SER A 23 -28.11 9.83 -11.09
CA SER A 23 -27.17 10.79 -10.50
C SER A 23 -25.74 10.54 -11.00
N GLY A 24 -25.14 11.60 -11.53
CA GLY A 24 -23.87 11.57 -12.25
C GLY A 24 -22.65 11.21 -11.40
N MET A 25 -21.67 10.66 -12.11
CA MET A 25 -20.27 10.56 -11.74
C MET A 25 -19.77 11.91 -11.18
N GLY A 26 -19.36 11.92 -9.91
CA GLY A 26 -18.70 13.05 -9.27
C GLY A 26 -17.27 13.18 -9.78
N TYR A 27 -17.09 13.94 -10.87
CA TYR A 27 -15.79 14.52 -11.21
C TYR A 27 -15.41 15.55 -10.14
N TRP A 28 -14.28 15.36 -9.47
CA TRP A 28 -13.63 16.41 -8.68
C TRP A 28 -12.97 17.41 -9.65
N PRO A 29 -13.44 18.66 -9.78
CA PRO A 29 -12.73 19.63 -10.60
C PRO A 29 -11.49 20.12 -9.85
N ALA A 30 -10.32 19.97 -10.49
CA ALA A 30 -9.10 20.64 -10.07
C ALA A 30 -9.35 22.16 -10.01
N ARG A 31 -9.38 22.73 -8.79
CA ARG A 31 -9.35 24.18 -8.61
C ARG A 31 -7.90 24.63 -8.67
N SER A 32 -7.45 25.03 -9.85
CA SER A 32 -6.20 25.76 -10.03
C SER A 32 -6.34 27.14 -9.37
N LEU A 33 -5.75 27.33 -8.19
CA LEU A 33 -5.48 28.65 -7.66
C LEU A 33 -4.09 29.10 -8.15
N PRO A 34 -3.92 30.36 -8.56
CA PRO A 34 -2.62 30.86 -8.99
C PRO A 34 -1.63 30.86 -7.81
N SER A 35 -0.48 30.21 -7.99
CA SER A 35 0.61 30.18 -7.02
C SER A 35 1.29 31.54 -6.92
N VAL A 36 0.89 32.34 -5.93
CA VAL A 36 1.74 33.43 -5.46
C VAL A 36 2.81 32.78 -4.60
N GLY A 37 4.03 32.67 -5.14
CA GLY A 37 5.18 32.06 -4.47
C GLY A 37 5.41 32.68 -3.10
N ARG A 38 5.00 31.98 -2.04
CA ARG A 38 5.47 32.27 -0.69
C ARG A 38 6.88 31.68 -0.56
N PRO A 39 7.84 32.43 -0.01
CA PRO A 39 9.17 31.88 0.27
C PRO A 39 9.04 30.68 1.22
N ARG A 40 9.77 29.61 0.90
CA ARG A 40 9.92 28.42 1.74
C ARG A 40 10.46 28.88 3.10
N PRO A 41 9.79 28.59 4.23
CA PRO A 41 10.35 28.92 5.53
C PRO A 41 11.67 28.18 5.71
N GLU A 42 12.71 28.87 6.19
CA GLU A 42 13.98 28.25 6.58
C GLU A 42 13.69 27.14 7.60
N ARG A 43 14.05 25.89 7.25
CA ARG A 43 13.92 24.76 8.16
C ARG A 43 14.87 24.97 9.33
N ALA A 44 14.32 25.15 10.53
CA ALA A 44 15.09 25.00 11.76
C ALA A 44 15.68 23.58 11.78
N ALA A 45 16.97 23.47 12.13
CA ALA A 45 17.60 22.16 12.34
C ALA A 45 16.86 21.42 13.46
N GLY A 46 15.94 20.53 13.07
CA GLY A 46 15.31 19.61 14.00
C GLY A 46 16.36 18.70 14.62
N THR A 47 16.15 18.32 15.88
CA THR A 47 16.92 17.24 16.51
C THR A 47 16.87 16.01 15.61
N ALA A 48 18.04 15.43 15.31
CA ALA A 48 18.14 14.22 14.50
C ALA A 48 17.18 13.15 15.05
N VAL A 49 16.30 12.64 14.20
CA VAL A 49 15.45 11.50 14.55
C VAL A 49 16.35 10.28 14.57
N GLU A 50 16.48 9.63 15.72
CA GLU A 50 17.20 8.37 15.84
C GLU A 50 16.37 7.29 15.13
N GLN A 51 16.71 6.99 13.87
CA GLN A 51 16.03 6.00 13.05
C GLN A 51 16.32 4.55 13.50
N ASP A 52 17.46 4.37 14.16
CA ASP A 52 18.05 3.07 14.47
C ASP A 52 18.08 2.85 15.99
N GLY A 53 16.93 2.49 16.57
CA GLY A 53 16.90 1.74 17.85
C GLY A 53 17.65 0.40 17.70
N PRO A 54 17.70 -0.50 18.71
CA PRO A 54 18.72 -1.56 18.86
C PRO A 54 18.77 -2.68 17.78
N MET A 55 18.16 -2.48 16.62
CA MET A 55 18.32 -3.29 15.43
C MET A 55 19.50 -2.78 14.60
N ALA A 56 20.71 -3.20 14.97
CA ALA A 56 21.90 -2.95 14.17
C ALA A 56 21.82 -3.74 12.85
N SER A 57 21.41 -3.09 11.77
CA SER A 57 21.51 -3.66 10.43
C SER A 57 22.89 -3.34 9.84
N ASN A 58 23.69 -4.37 9.57
CA ASN A 58 24.97 -4.23 8.86
C ASN A 58 24.80 -4.07 7.33
N ALA A 59 23.55 -3.94 6.83
CA ALA A 59 23.28 -3.77 5.40
C ALA A 59 23.56 -2.32 4.96
N VAL A 60 24.25 -2.17 3.83
CA VAL A 60 24.41 -0.86 3.17
C VAL A 60 23.02 -0.36 2.81
N THR A 61 22.58 0.74 3.42
CA THR A 61 21.33 1.40 3.04
C THR A 61 21.56 2.05 1.67
N PRO A 62 20.79 1.69 0.63
CA PRO A 62 20.92 2.30 -0.69
C PRO A 62 20.63 3.80 -0.62
N ASP A 63 21.17 4.56 -1.58
CA ASP A 63 20.80 5.96 -1.73
C ASP A 63 19.35 6.10 -2.23
N ILE A 64 18.80 7.31 -2.09
CA ILE A 64 17.42 7.61 -2.48
C ILE A 64 17.14 7.29 -3.95
N PRO A 65 17.99 7.66 -4.93
CA PRO A 65 17.76 7.26 -6.32
C PRO A 65 17.63 5.76 -6.51
N THR A 66 18.53 4.96 -5.92
CA THR A 66 18.47 3.50 -5.99
C THR A 66 17.18 2.94 -5.39
N LEU A 67 16.68 3.57 -4.32
CA LEU A 67 15.43 3.16 -3.68
C LEU A 67 14.19 3.56 -4.51
N ILE A 68 14.21 4.73 -5.16
CA ILE A 68 13.18 5.13 -6.14
C ILE A 68 13.13 4.13 -7.29
N ASP A 69 14.28 3.76 -7.86
CA ASP A 69 14.37 2.77 -8.93
C ASP A 69 13.78 1.40 -8.51
N ALA A 70 14.02 0.99 -7.25
CA ALA A 70 13.45 -0.25 -6.72
C ALA A 70 11.92 -0.20 -6.59
N VAL A 71 11.38 0.95 -6.15
CA VAL A 71 9.92 1.14 -6.08
C VAL A 71 9.30 1.17 -7.47
N ASP A 72 9.95 1.80 -8.45
CA ASP A 72 9.48 1.87 -9.84
C ASP A 72 9.51 0.49 -10.52
N ASP A 73 10.57 -0.29 -10.30
CA ASP A 73 10.70 -1.68 -10.75
C ASP A 73 9.58 -2.57 -10.17
N ALA A 74 9.36 -2.52 -8.85
CA ALA A 74 8.26 -3.25 -8.20
C ALA A 74 6.87 -2.81 -8.71
N SER A 75 6.69 -1.50 -8.90
CA SER A 75 5.44 -0.94 -9.42
C SER A 75 5.16 -1.41 -10.85
N THR A 76 6.18 -1.40 -11.70
CA THR A 76 6.08 -1.86 -13.10
C THR A 76 5.71 -3.33 -13.16
N ARG A 77 6.39 -4.20 -12.40
CA ARG A 77 6.05 -5.63 -12.36
C ARG A 77 4.61 -5.88 -11.94
N LEU A 78 4.14 -5.15 -10.94
CA LEU A 78 2.79 -5.33 -10.42
C LEU A 78 1.72 -4.79 -11.38
N VAL A 79 1.94 -3.64 -12.02
CA VAL A 79 1.04 -3.14 -13.08
C VAL A 79 0.95 -4.15 -14.22
N THR A 80 2.07 -4.70 -14.69
CA THR A 80 2.07 -5.74 -15.73
C THR A 80 1.32 -7.00 -15.28
N ALA A 81 1.53 -7.47 -14.04
CA ALA A 81 0.81 -8.64 -13.53
C ALA A 81 -0.71 -8.40 -13.46
N VAL A 82 -1.13 -7.19 -13.10
CA VAL A 82 -2.54 -6.77 -13.09
C VAL A 82 -3.12 -6.74 -14.50
N GLU A 83 -2.40 -6.19 -15.48
CA GLU A 83 -2.81 -6.19 -16.90
C GLU A 83 -2.93 -7.61 -17.46
N ASP A 84 -1.92 -8.47 -17.25
CA ASP A 84 -1.92 -9.87 -17.68
C ASP A 84 -3.09 -10.66 -17.07
N THR A 85 -3.45 -10.35 -15.82
CA THR A 85 -4.60 -10.94 -15.13
C THR A 85 -5.93 -10.57 -15.80
N ILE A 86 -6.06 -9.34 -16.29
CA ILE A 86 -7.24 -8.89 -17.04
C ILE A 86 -7.34 -9.59 -18.39
N ASP A 87 -6.21 -9.66 -19.11
CA ASP A 87 -6.15 -10.31 -20.42
C ASP A 87 -6.51 -11.79 -20.36
N THR A 88 -6.14 -12.47 -19.27
CA THR A 88 -6.41 -13.90 -19.07
C THR A 88 -7.76 -14.19 -18.43
N GLY A 89 -8.22 -13.36 -17.49
CA GLY A 89 -9.42 -13.60 -16.68
C GLY A 89 -10.69 -12.84 -17.10
N GLY A 90 -10.57 -11.85 -17.98
CA GLY A 90 -11.68 -11.08 -18.53
C GLY A 90 -12.33 -10.08 -17.56
N VAL A 91 -13.48 -9.55 -17.95
CA VAL A 91 -14.11 -8.35 -17.34
C VAL A 91 -14.57 -8.49 -15.89
N THR A 92 -14.57 -9.70 -15.32
CA THR A 92 -14.94 -9.96 -13.92
C THR A 92 -13.79 -10.53 -13.09
N VAL A 93 -12.56 -10.56 -13.60
CA VAL A 93 -11.44 -11.24 -12.91
C VAL A 93 -11.20 -10.70 -11.50
N PHE A 94 -11.43 -9.41 -11.26
CA PHE A 94 -11.24 -8.81 -9.94
C PHE A 94 -12.29 -9.16 -8.88
N ALA A 95 -13.34 -9.90 -9.26
CA ALA A 95 -14.25 -10.52 -8.29
C ALA A 95 -13.71 -11.85 -7.73
N ALA A 96 -12.65 -12.42 -8.33
CA ALA A 96 -12.02 -13.64 -7.85
C ALA A 96 -11.36 -13.42 -6.48
N PRO A 97 -11.33 -14.45 -5.60
CA PRO A 97 -10.63 -14.36 -4.33
C PRO A 97 -9.13 -14.12 -4.53
N SER A 98 -8.54 -13.33 -3.63
CA SER A 98 -7.09 -13.20 -3.44
C SER A 98 -6.58 -14.24 -2.43
N LEU A 99 -5.29 -14.21 -2.10
CA LEU A 99 -4.73 -15.01 -1.00
C LEU A 99 -5.04 -14.43 0.38
N ILE A 100 -5.52 -13.18 0.47
CA ILE A 100 -5.99 -12.60 1.73
C ILE A 100 -7.43 -13.04 1.97
N ASP A 101 -7.67 -13.67 3.12
CA ASP A 101 -9.00 -14.12 3.54
C ASP A 101 -10.03 -12.98 3.50
N GLY A 102 -11.10 -13.20 2.74
CA GLY A 102 -12.19 -12.25 2.58
C GLY A 102 -11.95 -11.15 1.55
N TRP A 103 -10.76 -11.05 0.96
CA TRP A 103 -10.44 -10.05 -0.06
C TRP A 103 -10.47 -10.66 -1.46
N THR A 104 -11.04 -9.93 -2.42
CA THR A 104 -10.89 -10.24 -3.85
C THR A 104 -9.63 -9.59 -4.41
N LEU A 105 -9.19 -9.99 -5.61
CA LEU A 105 -8.10 -9.29 -6.31
C LEU A 105 -8.39 -7.78 -6.42
N GLY A 106 -9.64 -7.40 -6.68
CA GLY A 106 -10.07 -6.00 -6.70
C GLY A 106 -9.86 -5.25 -5.37
N HIS A 107 -9.97 -5.93 -4.23
CA HIS A 107 -9.67 -5.33 -2.92
C HIS A 107 -8.17 -5.07 -2.77
N VAL A 108 -7.32 -6.04 -3.15
CA VAL A 108 -5.86 -5.89 -3.11
C VAL A 108 -5.40 -4.73 -3.98
N VAL A 109 -5.86 -4.68 -5.24
CA VAL A 109 -5.51 -3.61 -6.19
C VAL A 109 -6.04 -2.25 -5.71
N SER A 110 -7.27 -2.19 -5.19
CA SER A 110 -7.82 -0.93 -4.65
C SER A 110 -7.06 -0.44 -3.41
N HIS A 111 -6.65 -1.34 -2.53
CA HIS A 111 -5.80 -1.02 -1.38
C HIS A 111 -4.46 -0.41 -1.83
N LEU A 112 -3.82 -0.98 -2.84
CA LEU A 112 -2.57 -0.45 -3.38
C LEU A 112 -2.73 0.97 -3.97
N SER A 113 -3.87 1.27 -4.60
CA SER A 113 -4.19 2.64 -5.04
C SER A 113 -4.30 3.60 -3.84
N ARG A 114 -5.08 3.23 -2.82
CA ARG A 114 -5.28 4.06 -1.62
C ARG A 114 -4.00 4.20 -0.79
N ASN A 115 -3.12 3.20 -0.78
CA ASN A 115 -1.79 3.28 -0.21
C ASN A 115 -0.92 4.33 -0.93
N ALA A 116 -0.94 4.37 -2.27
CA ALA A 116 -0.21 5.37 -3.04
C ALA A 116 -0.69 6.79 -2.71
N ASP A 117 -2.01 7.00 -2.65
CA ASP A 117 -2.60 8.30 -2.30
C ASP A 117 -2.22 8.74 -0.87
N ALA A 118 -2.28 7.82 0.09
CA ALA A 118 -1.90 8.07 1.47
C ALA A 118 -0.42 8.47 1.62
N LEU A 119 0.50 7.78 0.94
CA LEU A 119 1.92 8.11 1.00
C LEU A 119 2.24 9.45 0.34
N ARG A 120 1.55 9.80 -0.77
CA ARG A 120 1.65 11.14 -1.36
C ARG A 120 1.21 12.23 -0.40
N ASN A 121 0.12 12.02 0.33
CA ASN A 121 -0.35 12.98 1.34
C ASN A 121 0.70 13.24 2.44
N VAL A 122 1.40 12.20 2.90
CA VAL A 122 2.47 12.36 3.89
C VAL A 122 3.67 13.10 3.30
N LEU A 123 4.07 12.79 2.05
CA LEU A 123 5.15 13.51 1.35
C LEU A 123 4.81 14.99 1.14
N ASP A 124 3.57 15.30 0.76
CA ASP A 124 3.10 16.68 0.66
C ASP A 124 3.21 17.41 2.00
N GLY A 125 2.86 16.75 3.12
CA GLY A 125 3.08 17.30 4.45
C GLY A 125 4.56 17.58 4.74
N ALA A 126 5.43 16.59 4.49
CA ALA A 126 6.87 16.69 4.72
C ALA A 126 7.51 17.86 3.97
N GLU A 127 7.15 18.09 2.69
CA GLU A 127 7.63 19.22 1.89
C GLU A 127 7.31 20.58 2.53
N HIS A 128 6.13 20.69 3.13
CA HIS A 128 5.63 21.91 3.76
C HIS A 128 5.99 22.03 5.26
N GLY A 129 6.66 21.02 5.83
CA GLY A 129 6.96 20.96 7.26
C GLY A 129 5.73 20.71 8.13
N GLU A 130 4.70 20.07 7.57
CA GLU A 130 3.43 19.74 8.22
C GLU A 130 3.37 18.24 8.52
N GLN A 131 2.97 17.87 9.73
CA GLN A 131 2.63 16.49 10.04
C GLN A 131 1.26 16.17 9.47
N ARG A 132 1.17 15.15 8.61
CA ARG A 132 -0.08 14.65 8.04
C ARG A 132 -0.19 13.15 8.28
N PRO A 133 -1.37 12.65 8.70
CA PRO A 133 -1.56 11.22 8.85
C PRO A 133 -1.61 10.53 7.48
N LEU A 134 -1.24 9.25 7.43
CA LEU A 134 -1.45 8.38 6.26
C LEU A 134 -2.91 8.39 5.81
N TYR A 135 -3.81 8.14 6.77
CA TYR A 135 -5.25 8.06 6.56
C TYR A 135 -5.94 8.93 7.60
N THR A 136 -7.07 9.55 7.25
CA THR A 136 -7.91 10.29 8.19
C THR A 136 -8.40 9.41 9.34
N SER A 137 -8.82 8.18 9.01
CA SER A 137 -9.24 7.14 9.96
C SER A 137 -9.09 5.74 9.34
N ARG A 138 -9.17 4.70 10.17
CA ARG A 138 -9.17 3.31 9.67
C ARG A 138 -10.46 3.00 8.93
N GLU A 139 -11.58 3.48 9.46
CA GLU A 139 -12.92 3.27 8.91
C GLU A 139 -13.06 3.89 7.51
N GLU A 140 -12.51 5.08 7.31
CA GLU A 140 -12.51 5.75 6.00
C GLU A 140 -11.64 5.01 4.99
N ARG A 141 -10.43 4.59 5.39
CA ARG A 141 -9.57 3.74 4.55
C ARG A 141 -10.31 2.47 4.11
N ASP A 142 -10.92 1.76 5.05
CA ASP A 142 -11.58 0.49 4.76
C ASP A 142 -12.81 0.71 3.87
N ALA A 143 -13.56 1.79 4.07
CA ALA A 143 -14.69 2.17 3.21
C ALA A 143 -14.24 2.53 1.77
N GLU A 144 -13.11 3.21 1.61
CA GLU A 144 -12.56 3.54 0.30
C GLU A 144 -12.09 2.29 -0.47
N ILE A 145 -11.47 1.33 0.23
CA ILE A 145 -11.07 0.05 -0.35
C ILE A 145 -12.30 -0.75 -0.80
N GLU A 146 -13.32 -0.85 0.06
CA GLU A 146 -14.59 -1.50 -0.26
C GLU A 146 -15.32 -0.87 -1.43
N ALA A 147 -15.30 0.46 -1.52
CA ALA A 147 -15.90 1.18 -2.65
C ALA A 147 -15.13 0.93 -3.94
N GLY A 148 -13.79 0.98 -3.89
CA GLY A 148 -12.92 0.72 -5.03
C GLY A 148 -13.09 -0.70 -5.57
N ALA A 149 -13.12 -1.69 -4.69
CA ALA A 149 -13.23 -3.10 -5.06
C ALA A 149 -14.57 -3.48 -5.72
N ARG A 150 -15.59 -2.62 -5.62
CA ARG A 150 -16.91 -2.80 -6.26
C ARG A 150 -17.02 -2.17 -7.64
N LEU A 151 -15.99 -1.45 -8.09
CA LEU A 151 -15.92 -0.94 -9.46
C LEU A 151 -15.72 -2.11 -10.44
N ASP A 152 -15.95 -1.84 -11.72
CA ASP A 152 -15.62 -2.80 -12.78
C ASP A 152 -14.10 -2.98 -12.92
N THR A 153 -13.68 -4.12 -13.46
CA THR A 153 -12.26 -4.52 -13.60
C THR A 153 -11.40 -3.44 -14.28
N GLU A 154 -11.89 -2.83 -15.37
CA GLU A 154 -11.14 -1.81 -16.10
C GLU A 154 -10.98 -0.53 -15.27
N SER A 155 -12.02 -0.14 -14.52
CA SER A 155 -11.98 1.02 -13.63
C SER A 155 -11.00 0.82 -12.48
N ILE A 156 -10.96 -0.36 -11.86
CA ILE A 156 -10.00 -0.69 -10.79
C ILE A 156 -8.56 -0.63 -11.34
N ALA A 157 -8.31 -1.27 -12.50
CA ALA A 157 -6.98 -1.29 -13.11
C ALA A 157 -6.49 0.11 -13.49
N ARG A 158 -7.38 0.92 -14.07
CA ARG A 158 -7.09 2.31 -14.43
C ARG A 158 -6.79 3.18 -13.20
N ASP A 159 -7.54 3.02 -12.12
CA ASP A 159 -7.27 3.72 -10.85
C ASP A 159 -5.88 3.34 -10.30
N PHE A 160 -5.54 2.06 -10.33
CA PHE A 160 -4.23 1.57 -9.89
C PHE A 160 -3.07 2.10 -10.74
N GLU A 161 -3.20 2.08 -12.07
CA GLU A 161 -2.21 2.64 -12.99
C GLU A 161 -2.02 4.15 -12.74
N GLN A 162 -3.12 4.89 -12.59
CA GLN A 162 -3.08 6.34 -12.38
C GLN A 162 -2.46 6.72 -11.04
N THR A 163 -2.86 6.08 -9.95
CA THR A 163 -2.32 6.36 -8.61
C THR A 163 -0.86 5.96 -8.49
N THR A 164 -0.45 4.85 -9.12
CA THR A 164 0.95 4.43 -9.24
C THR A 164 1.76 5.47 -9.99
N ARG A 165 1.31 5.93 -11.17
CA ARG A 165 1.97 6.99 -11.93
C ARG A 165 2.11 8.27 -11.10
N PHE A 166 1.06 8.72 -10.43
CA PHE A 166 1.12 9.93 -9.63
C PHE A 166 2.06 9.80 -8.42
N PHE A 167 2.21 8.60 -7.86
CA PHE A 167 3.20 8.34 -6.82
C PHE A 167 4.62 8.44 -7.38
N THR A 168 4.91 7.80 -8.52
CA THR A 168 6.20 7.89 -9.21
C THR A 168 6.55 9.34 -9.56
N GLU A 169 5.61 10.10 -10.15
CA GLU A 169 5.79 11.52 -10.44
C GLU A 169 6.10 12.33 -9.16
N LYS A 170 5.42 12.02 -8.05
CA LYS A 170 5.65 12.69 -6.77
C LYS A 170 7.07 12.42 -6.27
N ILE A 171 7.49 11.17 -6.14
CA ILE A 171 8.80 10.83 -5.54
C ILE A 171 9.98 11.36 -6.36
N LEU A 172 9.84 11.48 -7.68
CA LEU A 172 10.84 12.10 -8.56
C LEU A 172 10.93 13.62 -8.39
N ALA A 173 9.86 14.28 -7.92
CA ALA A 173 9.80 15.72 -7.74
C ALA A 173 10.19 16.18 -6.33
N VAL A 174 10.31 15.26 -5.36
CA VAL A 174 10.68 15.57 -3.97
C VAL A 174 12.12 16.08 -3.91
N PRO A 175 12.38 17.30 -3.37
CA PRO A 175 13.74 17.79 -3.17
C PRO A 175 14.56 16.91 -2.21
N ASP A 176 15.86 16.73 -2.47
CA ASP A 176 16.75 15.85 -1.70
C ASP A 176 16.69 16.07 -0.18
N ASP A 177 16.57 17.33 0.26
CA ASP A 177 16.53 17.70 1.68
C ASP A 177 15.23 17.30 2.39
N VAL A 178 14.17 16.99 1.63
CA VAL A 178 12.88 16.57 2.17
C VAL A 178 12.91 15.13 2.66
N TRP A 179 13.74 14.25 2.07
CA TRP A 179 13.81 12.85 2.48
C TRP A 179 14.24 12.67 3.95
N ALA A 180 15.08 13.58 4.46
CA ALA A 180 15.48 13.62 5.88
C ALA A 180 14.47 14.35 6.80
N ALA A 181 13.34 14.83 6.28
CA ALA A 181 12.35 15.54 7.08
C ALA A 181 11.70 14.63 8.11
N PRO A 182 11.49 15.09 9.35
CA PRO A 182 10.81 14.29 10.37
C PRO A 182 9.33 14.12 10.02
N ILE A 183 8.85 12.89 10.11
CA ILE A 183 7.44 12.51 9.98
C ILE A 183 7.06 11.55 11.11
N ASP A 184 5.77 11.35 11.34
CA ASP A 184 5.25 10.24 12.15
C ASP A 184 4.63 9.18 11.25
N LEU A 185 5.19 7.96 11.29
CA LEU A 185 4.66 6.80 10.58
C LEU A 185 4.52 5.64 11.56
N ARG A 186 3.51 5.73 12.45
CA ARG A 186 3.31 4.83 13.59
C ARG A 186 4.49 4.91 14.58
N GLY A 187 5.03 6.12 14.75
CA GLY A 187 6.24 6.42 15.49
C GLY A 187 7.13 7.41 14.73
N PRO A 188 7.97 8.19 15.43
CA PRO A 188 8.87 9.16 14.80
C PRO A 188 9.83 8.50 13.81
N THR A 189 9.93 9.08 12.61
CA THR A 189 10.86 8.65 11.57
C THR A 189 11.12 9.78 10.57
N THR A 190 11.68 9.48 9.41
CA THR A 190 11.96 10.41 8.30
C THR A 190 11.22 10.00 7.03
N ALA A 191 11.05 10.96 6.12
CA ALA A 191 10.26 10.80 4.91
C ALA A 191 10.76 9.71 3.95
N ASP A 192 12.04 9.36 3.95
CA ASP A 192 12.57 8.22 3.15
C ASP A 192 11.94 6.87 3.53
N THR A 193 11.43 6.73 4.76
CA THR A 193 10.65 5.55 5.18
C THR A 193 9.45 5.28 4.26
N LEU A 194 8.88 6.32 3.64
CA LEU A 194 7.71 6.15 2.76
C LEU A 194 8.03 5.34 1.50
N LEU A 195 9.28 5.41 1.01
CA LEU A 195 9.74 4.58 -0.11
C LEU A 195 9.88 3.12 0.32
N TRP A 196 10.46 2.87 1.51
CA TRP A 196 10.55 1.54 2.10
C TRP A 196 9.15 0.94 2.33
N ALA A 197 8.22 1.73 2.85
CA ALA A 197 6.84 1.31 3.07
C ALA A 197 6.16 0.94 1.75
N ARG A 198 6.30 1.77 0.71
CA ARG A 198 5.73 1.46 -0.61
C ARG A 198 6.31 0.18 -1.19
N LEU A 199 7.63 -0.02 -1.10
CA LEU A 199 8.28 -1.22 -1.61
C LEU A 199 7.72 -2.48 -0.92
N ALA A 200 7.63 -2.50 0.41
CA ALA A 200 7.08 -3.64 1.13
C ALA A 200 5.61 -3.92 0.73
N GLU A 201 4.78 -2.88 0.64
CA GLU A 201 3.38 -3.00 0.23
C GLU A 201 3.25 -3.60 -1.18
N LEU A 202 4.06 -3.15 -2.13
CA LEU A 202 4.05 -3.67 -3.51
C LEU A 202 4.43 -5.15 -3.55
N GLU A 203 5.54 -5.54 -2.94
CA GLU A 203 6.04 -6.93 -3.05
C GLU A 203 5.10 -7.92 -2.34
N PHE A 204 4.61 -7.58 -1.14
CA PHE A 204 3.68 -8.46 -0.42
C PHE A 204 2.33 -8.55 -1.12
N HIS A 205 1.78 -7.43 -1.62
CA HIS A 205 0.49 -7.47 -2.27
C HIS A 205 0.53 -8.00 -3.70
N HIS A 206 1.70 -8.00 -4.36
CA HIS A 206 1.92 -8.83 -5.55
C HIS A 206 1.70 -10.30 -5.21
N HIS A 207 2.38 -10.80 -4.16
CA HIS A 207 2.16 -12.18 -3.70
C HIS A 207 0.69 -12.43 -3.34
N ASP A 208 0.03 -11.50 -2.65
CA ASP A 208 -1.35 -11.67 -2.21
C ASP A 208 -2.35 -11.77 -3.38
N LEU A 209 -2.01 -11.29 -4.58
CA LEU A 209 -2.84 -11.52 -5.77
C LEU A 209 -2.90 -13.01 -6.14
N GLY A 210 -1.87 -13.80 -5.86
CA GLY A 210 -1.85 -15.23 -6.19
C GLY A 210 -1.94 -15.53 -7.69
N VAL A 211 -1.50 -14.59 -8.53
CA VAL A 211 -1.59 -14.69 -10.00
C VAL A 211 -0.29 -15.23 -10.64
N ASP A 212 0.77 -15.35 -9.86
CA ASP A 212 2.07 -15.91 -10.23
C ASP A 212 2.84 -16.41 -8.97
N ASP A 213 4.15 -16.66 -9.08
CA ASP A 213 4.96 -17.17 -7.96
C ASP A 213 5.24 -16.12 -6.85
N GLY A 214 4.74 -14.88 -6.97
CA GLY A 214 4.84 -13.83 -5.96
C GLY A 214 6.27 -13.56 -5.48
N LEU A 215 6.50 -13.58 -4.16
CA LEU A 215 7.82 -13.35 -3.57
C LEU A 215 8.89 -14.34 -4.04
N ALA A 216 8.53 -15.54 -4.50
CA ALA A 216 9.50 -16.51 -5.01
C ALA A 216 10.11 -16.10 -6.37
N ARG A 217 9.53 -15.11 -7.06
CA ARG A 217 10.07 -14.53 -8.30
C ARG A 217 11.22 -13.56 -8.06
N LEU A 218 11.34 -13.02 -6.85
CA LEU A 218 12.29 -11.97 -6.54
C LEU A 218 13.71 -12.50 -6.57
N ASP A 219 14.61 -11.72 -7.17
CA ASP A 219 16.03 -12.03 -7.12
C ASP A 219 16.63 -11.70 -5.73
N GLN A 220 17.89 -12.09 -5.54
CA GLN A 220 18.58 -11.88 -4.25
C GLN A 220 18.66 -10.40 -3.85
N ARG A 221 18.78 -9.48 -4.82
CA ARG A 221 18.86 -8.04 -4.55
C ARG A 221 17.49 -7.50 -4.14
N GLN A 222 16.43 -7.89 -4.83
CA GLN A 222 15.05 -7.50 -4.51
C GLN A 222 14.63 -8.03 -3.15
N LEU A 223 14.96 -9.28 -2.82
CA LEU A 223 14.72 -9.84 -1.49
C LEU A 223 15.50 -9.10 -0.40
N ALA A 224 16.78 -8.77 -0.64
CA ALA A 224 17.56 -7.98 0.31
C ALA A 224 16.94 -6.60 0.57
N LEU A 225 16.42 -5.94 -0.47
CA LEU A 225 15.69 -4.68 -0.34
C LEU A 225 14.36 -4.84 0.40
N LEU A 226 13.62 -5.94 0.18
CA LEU A 226 12.41 -6.25 0.95
C LEU A 226 12.71 -6.46 2.44
N PHE A 227 13.77 -7.17 2.79
CA PHE A 227 14.19 -7.32 4.19
C PHE A 227 14.65 -5.99 4.80
N ALA A 228 15.31 -5.12 4.04
CA ALA A 228 15.62 -3.76 4.48
C ALA A 228 14.33 -2.94 4.70
N ALA A 229 13.36 -3.05 3.78
CA ALA A 229 12.05 -2.40 3.90
C ALA A 229 11.31 -2.83 5.17
N LEU A 230 11.26 -4.14 5.43
CA LEU A 230 10.64 -4.73 6.62
C LEU A 230 11.30 -4.27 7.92
N GLN A 231 12.64 -4.20 7.95
CA GLN A 231 13.38 -3.64 9.09
C GLN A 231 13.01 -2.17 9.32
N ARG A 232 13.05 -1.36 8.26
CA ARG A 232 12.81 0.09 8.34
C ARG A 232 11.37 0.45 8.67
N THR A 233 10.40 -0.43 8.42
CA THR A 233 8.97 -0.11 8.56
C THR A 233 8.30 -0.96 9.64
N TYR A 234 8.09 -2.24 9.33
CA TYR A 234 7.34 -3.18 10.13
C TYR A 234 8.05 -3.46 11.46
N LEU A 235 9.28 -3.99 11.42
CA LEU A 235 10.02 -4.38 12.63
C LEU A 235 10.40 -3.19 13.51
N ARG A 236 10.66 -2.01 12.93
CA ARG A 236 10.98 -0.79 13.68
C ARG A 236 9.88 -0.42 14.68
N THR A 237 8.63 -0.48 14.25
CA THR A 237 7.49 -0.01 15.06
C THR A 237 6.84 -1.15 15.83
N ARG A 238 6.87 -2.36 15.26
CA ARG A 238 6.32 -3.55 15.87
C ARG A 238 7.16 -3.95 17.07
N TRP A 239 6.51 -4.05 18.23
CA TRP A 239 7.14 -4.43 19.49
C TRP A 239 8.21 -3.46 19.99
N SER A 240 8.15 -2.20 19.55
CA SER A 240 9.03 -1.11 20.02
C SER A 240 8.89 -0.84 21.53
N ASP A 241 7.79 -1.28 22.15
CA ASP A 241 7.55 -1.26 23.59
C ASP A 241 8.14 -2.47 24.35
N GLY A 242 8.84 -3.37 23.64
CA GLY A 242 9.43 -4.59 24.20
C GLY A 242 8.42 -5.72 24.44
N SER A 243 7.18 -5.59 23.97
CA SER A 243 6.13 -6.61 24.15
C SER A 243 6.25 -7.82 23.22
N GLY A 244 7.15 -7.76 22.23
CA GLY A 244 7.29 -8.78 21.19
C GLY A 244 8.19 -9.95 21.54
N PRO A 245 8.05 -11.05 20.79
CA PRO A 245 9.02 -12.13 20.88
C PRO A 245 10.39 -11.66 20.35
N GLY A 246 11.44 -12.17 20.97
CA GLY A 246 12.78 -12.09 20.40
C GLY A 246 13.08 -13.30 19.54
N PHE A 247 13.71 -13.09 18.38
CA PHE A 247 14.12 -14.14 17.45
C PHE A 247 15.23 -13.63 16.52
N VAL A 248 15.89 -14.53 15.82
CA VAL A 248 16.87 -14.18 14.78
C VAL A 248 16.36 -14.70 13.45
N LEU A 249 16.18 -13.82 12.46
CA LEU A 249 15.94 -14.22 11.09
C LEU A 249 17.30 -14.52 10.45
N ALA A 250 17.44 -15.69 9.83
CA ALA A 250 18.63 -16.09 9.09
C ALA A 250 18.22 -16.60 7.69
N PRO A 251 17.74 -15.72 6.79
CA PRO A 251 17.43 -16.11 5.42
C PRO A 251 18.68 -16.64 4.72
N ASP A 252 18.52 -17.68 3.89
CA ASP A 252 19.64 -18.28 3.16
C ASP A 252 20.39 -17.24 2.33
N ASP A 253 21.72 -17.30 2.36
CA ASP A 253 22.62 -16.37 1.66
C ASP A 253 22.40 -14.87 1.99
N MET A 254 21.85 -14.57 3.17
CA MET A 254 21.67 -13.20 3.66
C MET A 254 22.23 -13.02 5.08
N PRO A 255 22.64 -11.79 5.46
CA PRO A 255 23.01 -11.50 6.83
C PRO A 255 21.82 -11.73 7.78
N PRO A 256 22.06 -12.30 8.97
CA PRO A 256 21.00 -12.49 9.95
C PRO A 256 20.52 -11.15 10.52
N ILE A 257 19.25 -11.10 10.90
CA ILE A 257 18.58 -9.94 11.49
C ILE A 257 18.06 -10.34 12.88
N THR A 258 18.61 -9.73 13.93
CA THR A 258 18.16 -9.94 15.30
C THR A 258 16.98 -9.04 15.64
N VAL A 259 15.84 -9.63 15.98
CA VAL A 259 14.62 -8.92 16.40
C VAL A 259 14.49 -8.99 17.93
N GLY A 260 14.17 -7.85 18.56
CA GLY A 260 14.02 -7.76 20.01
C GLY A 260 15.29 -8.17 20.76
N GLY A 261 15.15 -9.03 21.78
CA GLY A 261 16.28 -9.58 22.54
C GLY A 261 17.01 -10.75 21.86
N GLY A 262 16.65 -11.10 20.62
CA GLY A 262 17.04 -12.37 20.00
C GLY A 262 16.29 -13.56 20.59
N GLY A 263 16.64 -14.78 20.19
CA GLY A 263 15.91 -15.99 20.55
C GLY A 263 16.19 -17.10 19.54
N PRO A 264 15.19 -17.95 19.21
CA PRO A 264 15.40 -18.98 18.21
C PRO A 264 15.83 -18.37 16.86
N THR A 265 16.76 -19.06 16.20
CA THR A 265 17.22 -18.74 14.85
C THR A 265 16.33 -19.42 13.83
N ILE A 266 15.70 -18.63 12.97
CA ILE A 266 14.71 -19.04 11.98
C ILE A 266 15.33 -18.87 10.60
N SER A 267 15.56 -19.96 9.90
CA SER A 267 16.29 -20.00 8.63
C SER A 267 15.52 -20.72 7.52
N GLY A 268 15.89 -20.43 6.28
CA GLY A 268 15.32 -21.04 5.07
C GLY A 268 15.36 -20.07 3.90
N ALA A 269 14.69 -20.45 2.81
CA ALA A 269 14.62 -19.62 1.61
C ALA A 269 14.12 -18.21 1.95
N PRO A 270 14.75 -17.13 1.43
CA PRO A 270 14.40 -15.78 1.89
C PRO A 270 12.94 -15.38 1.65
N ALA A 271 12.33 -15.85 0.55
CA ALA A 271 10.90 -15.65 0.30
C ALA A 271 10.03 -16.32 1.37
N ALA A 272 10.34 -17.56 1.77
CA ALA A 272 9.60 -18.27 2.82
C ALA A 272 9.71 -17.56 4.17
N VAL A 273 10.91 -17.08 4.52
CA VAL A 273 11.13 -16.31 5.75
C VAL A 273 10.33 -15.00 5.73
N ALA A 274 10.28 -14.30 4.60
CA ALA A 274 9.50 -13.07 4.44
C ALA A 274 7.98 -13.35 4.52
N LEU A 275 7.49 -14.44 3.92
CA LEU A 275 6.08 -14.85 3.98
C LEU A 275 5.65 -15.17 5.41
N TRP A 276 6.45 -15.94 6.15
CA TRP A 276 6.19 -16.21 7.57
C TRP A 276 6.19 -14.92 8.39
N LEU A 277 7.19 -14.05 8.23
CA LEU A 277 7.27 -12.78 8.95
C LEU A 277 6.08 -11.85 8.66
N GLY A 278 5.59 -11.88 7.42
CA GLY A 278 4.40 -11.16 6.97
C GLY A 278 3.08 -11.87 7.29
N GLY A 279 3.09 -13.00 8.00
CA GLY A 279 1.87 -13.73 8.39
C GLY A 279 1.14 -14.45 7.26
N ARG A 280 1.81 -14.74 6.14
CA ARG A 280 1.28 -15.45 4.96
C ARG A 280 1.63 -16.93 4.91
N SER A 281 2.47 -17.39 5.83
CA SER A 281 2.83 -18.79 6.01
C SER A 281 2.84 -19.12 7.50
N ASP A 282 2.53 -20.36 7.85
CA ASP A 282 2.69 -20.89 9.21
C ASP A 282 4.16 -21.22 9.55
N GLY A 283 5.06 -21.09 8.57
CA GLY A 283 6.49 -21.35 8.73
C GLY A 283 6.84 -22.84 8.78
N SER A 284 5.93 -23.72 8.36
CA SER A 284 6.16 -25.18 8.35
C SER A 284 7.30 -25.62 7.41
N ASP A 285 7.68 -24.79 6.45
CA ASP A 285 8.82 -24.97 5.54
C ASP A 285 10.13 -24.35 6.06
N LEU A 286 10.09 -23.64 7.19
CA LEU A 286 11.26 -23.04 7.81
C LEU A 286 11.97 -24.00 8.76
N GLN A 287 13.27 -23.76 8.95
CA GLN A 287 14.07 -24.41 9.97
C GLN A 287 14.19 -23.47 11.18
N SER A 288 14.07 -24.02 12.39
CA SER A 288 14.24 -23.26 13.63
C SER A 288 14.96 -24.09 14.69
N ASP A 289 15.85 -23.47 15.46
CA ASP A 289 16.55 -24.11 16.60
C ASP A 289 15.73 -24.07 17.91
N GLY A 290 14.50 -23.54 17.85
CA GLY A 290 13.48 -23.57 18.89
C GLY A 290 12.06 -23.42 18.32
N ASP A 291 11.06 -23.24 19.18
CA ASP A 291 9.68 -23.02 18.72
C ASP A 291 9.56 -21.71 17.92
N LEU A 292 8.81 -21.74 16.82
CA LEU A 292 8.50 -20.52 16.07
C LEU A 292 7.67 -19.57 16.94
N PRO A 293 8.08 -18.29 17.07
CA PRO A 293 7.27 -17.32 17.80
C PRO A 293 5.91 -17.09 17.16
N GLU A 294 4.87 -16.96 17.97
CA GLU A 294 3.58 -16.47 17.49
C GLU A 294 3.69 -14.99 17.14
N LEU A 295 3.47 -14.67 15.87
CA LEU A 295 3.44 -13.29 15.39
C LEU A 295 1.99 -12.77 15.44
N PRO A 296 1.75 -11.53 15.87
CA PRO A 296 0.43 -10.94 15.74
C PRO A 296 0.07 -10.81 14.25
N ALA A 297 -1.21 -10.58 13.95
CA ALA A 297 -1.65 -10.27 12.60
C ALA A 297 -0.89 -9.05 12.02
N TRP A 298 -0.60 -9.11 10.72
CA TRP A 298 0.12 -8.07 9.98
C TRP A 298 -0.71 -6.79 9.86
#